data_AF-A0A6P1ZT97-F1
#
_entry.id   AF-A0A6P1ZT97-F1
#
_cell.length_a   1.000
_cell.length_b   1.000
_cell.length_c   1.000
_cell.angle_alpha   90.00
_cell.angle_beta   90.00
_cell.angle_gamma   90.00
#
_symmetry.space_group_name_H-M   'P 1'
#
loop_
_entity.id
_entity.type
_entity.pdbx_description
1 polymer ?
#
loop_
_entity_poly.entity_id
_entity_poly.type
_entity_poly.pdbx_seq_one_letter_code
_entity_poly.pdbx_strand_id
1 'polypeptide(L)'
;MTRLLCIDTSVWIPYLVPEVYQLQARTLLTEALSLNLRLVSPAFAWAEVGSVLRKKTRLGVITTEEAQGFFEDFCELPIDYIEEDSHPDLFTSGK
;
A
#
# COMPACT_ATOMS: atom_id res chain seq x y z
N MET A 1 16.16 -18.15 2.64
CA MET A 1 15.48 -17.28 1.66
C MET A 1 14.41 -16.50 2.39
N THR A 2 14.51 -15.18 2.48
CA THR A 2 13.46 -14.34 3.04
C THR A 2 12.33 -14.24 2.02
N ARG A 3 11.12 -14.63 2.39
CA ARG A 3 9.93 -14.46 1.54
C ARG A 3 9.40 -13.05 1.75
N LEU A 4 9.39 -12.27 0.67
CA LEU A 4 8.84 -10.92 0.64
C LEU A 4 7.50 -10.92 -0.10
N LEU A 5 6.60 -10.06 0.34
CA LEU A 5 5.31 -9.84 -0.30
C LEU A 5 5.17 -8.34 -0.58
N CYS A 6 5.20 -7.99 -1.87
CA CYS A 6 4.96 -6.62 -2.31
C CYS A 6 3.46 -6.35 -2.36
N ILE A 7 3.01 -5.31 -1.67
CA ILE A 7 1.60 -4.94 -1.58
C ILE A 7 1.39 -3.63 -2.34
N ASP A 8 0.49 -3.68 -3.32
CA ASP A 8 0.07 -2.52 -4.09
C ASP A 8 -1.04 -1.72 -3.39
N THR A 9 -1.18 -0.44 -3.75
CA THR A 9 -2.26 0.44 -3.27
C THR A 9 -3.65 -0.20 -3.45
N SER A 10 -3.89 -0.93 -4.53
CA SER A 10 -5.18 -1.61 -4.77
C SER A 10 -5.54 -2.67 -3.72
N VAL A 11 -4.57 -3.19 -2.96
CA VAL A 11 -4.78 -4.12 -1.84
C VAL A 11 -4.90 -3.37 -0.51
N TRP A 12 -4.12 -2.29 -0.33
CA TRP A 12 -4.19 -1.46 0.88
C TRP A 12 -5.57 -0.85 1.10
N ILE A 13 -6.21 -0.37 0.05
CA ILE A 13 -7.52 0.29 0.16
C ILE A 13 -8.61 -0.63 0.72
N PRO A 14 -8.89 -1.83 0.17
CA PRO A 14 -9.86 -2.75 0.76
C PRO A 14 -9.41 -3.34 2.10
N TYR A 15 -8.11 -3.33 2.43
CA TYR A 15 -7.64 -3.69 3.77
C TYR A 15 -8.10 -2.68 4.82
N LEU A 16 -7.94 -1.38 4.55
CA LEU A 16 -8.24 -0.27 5.47
C LEU A 16 -9.72 0.11 5.46
N VAL A 17 -10.33 0.22 4.27
CA VAL A 17 -11.67 0.75 4.07
C VAL A 17 -12.65 -0.39 3.76
N PRO A 18 -13.88 -0.38 4.33
CA PRO A 18 -14.92 -1.36 3.99
C PRO A 18 -15.38 -1.29 2.52
N GLU A 19 -14.74 -2.07 1.65
CA GLU A 19 -15.03 -2.13 0.21
C GLU A 19 -15.07 -3.55 -0.35
N VAL A 20 -15.37 -3.65 -1.65
CA VAL A 20 -15.27 -4.90 -2.40
C VAL A 20 -13.86 -5.46 -2.23
N TYR A 21 -13.78 -6.76 -1.95
CA TYR A 21 -12.56 -7.50 -1.66
C TYR A 21 -11.92 -7.29 -0.29
N GLN A 22 -12.60 -6.61 0.66
CA GLN A 22 -12.06 -6.43 2.01
C GLN A 22 -11.67 -7.75 2.70
N LEU A 23 -12.51 -8.79 2.60
CA LEU A 23 -12.19 -10.08 3.20
C LEU A 23 -10.89 -10.68 2.64
N GLN A 24 -10.71 -10.60 1.33
CA GLN A 24 -9.54 -11.12 0.62
C GLN A 24 -8.29 -10.35 1.01
N ALA A 25 -8.36 -9.01 1.03
CA ALA A 25 -7.24 -8.16 1.42
C ALA A 25 -6.83 -8.40 2.88
N ARG A 26 -7.81 -8.45 3.80
CA ARG A 26 -7.55 -8.75 5.21
C ARG A 26 -6.98 -10.14 5.41
N THR A 27 -7.47 -11.15 4.70
CA THR A 27 -6.94 -12.52 4.76
C THR A 27 -5.49 -12.55 4.30
N LEU A 28 -5.19 -11.97 3.13
CA LEU A 28 -3.84 -11.91 2.58
C LEU A 28 -2.84 -11.26 3.56
N LEU A 29 -3.18 -10.08 4.09
CA LEU A 29 -2.29 -9.35 4.99
C LEU A 29 -2.15 -10.05 6.34
N THR A 30 -3.23 -10.60 6.90
CA THR A 30 -3.20 -11.33 8.17
C THR A 30 -2.34 -12.59 8.07
N GLU A 31 -2.48 -13.35 6.99
CA GLU A 31 -1.66 -14.54 6.73
C GLU A 31 -0.19 -14.18 6.54
N ALA A 32 0.09 -13.14 5.76
CA ALA A 32 1.46 -12.68 5.54
C ALA A 32 2.14 -12.26 6.85
N LEU A 33 1.44 -11.49 7.69
CA LEU A 33 1.92 -11.09 9.02
C LEU A 33 2.10 -12.31 9.94
N SER A 34 1.15 -13.25 9.95
CA SER A 34 1.21 -14.46 10.78
C SER A 34 2.37 -15.38 10.40
N LEU A 35 2.76 -15.38 9.12
CA LEU A 35 3.90 -16.14 8.59
C LEU A 35 5.23 -15.36 8.72
N ASN A 36 5.24 -14.18 9.33
CA ASN A 36 6.39 -13.27 9.40
C ASN A 36 6.99 -12.99 8.01
N LEU A 37 6.15 -12.87 6.99
CA LEU A 37 6.59 -12.41 5.68
C LEU A 37 6.99 -10.94 5.77
N ARG A 38 8.06 -10.59 5.05
CA ARG A 38 8.48 -9.20 4.92
C ARG A 38 7.52 -8.48 3.97
N LEU A 39 6.71 -7.57 4.51
CA LEU A 39 5.84 -6.73 3.70
C LEU A 39 6.66 -5.60 3.09
N VAL A 40 6.52 -5.42 1.78
CA VAL A 40 7.20 -4.35 1.05
C VAL A 40 6.19 -3.57 0.21
N SER A 41 6.47 -2.31 -0.06
CA SER A 41 5.62 -1.47 -0.91
C SER A 41 6.49 -0.48 -1.69
N PRO A 42 6.07 -0.02 -2.88
CA PRO A 42 6.79 1.05 -3.58
C PRO A 42 6.91 2.31 -2.71
N ALA A 43 8.01 3.04 -2.82
CA ALA A 43 8.28 4.25 -2.01
C ALA A 43 7.19 5.33 -2.09
N PHE A 44 6.40 5.36 -3.16
CA PHE A 44 5.30 6.30 -3.38
C PHE A 44 3.92 5.78 -2.93
N ALA A 45 3.84 4.57 -2.37
CA ALA A 45 2.55 3.96 -2.00
C ALA A 45 1.78 4.77 -0.96
N TRP A 46 2.46 5.41 0.00
CA TRP A 46 1.80 6.31 0.96
C TRP A 46 1.08 7.48 0.26
N ALA A 47 1.68 8.03 -0.80
CA ALA A 47 1.09 9.13 -1.55
C ALA A 47 -0.12 8.67 -2.36
N GLU A 48 -0.07 7.45 -2.91
CA GLU A 48 -1.20 6.84 -3.62
C GLU A 48 -2.36 6.50 -2.67
N VAL A 49 -2.08 5.85 -1.55
CA VAL A 49 -3.08 5.55 -0.50
C VAL A 49 -3.75 6.85 -0.04
N GLY A 50 -2.96 7.86 0.32
CA GLY A 50 -3.48 9.17 0.72
C GLY A 50 -4.32 9.85 -0.37
N SER A 51 -3.91 9.74 -1.63
CA SER A 51 -4.66 10.28 -2.77
C SER A 51 -6.01 9.59 -2.96
N VAL A 52 -6.06 8.26 -2.79
CA VAL A 52 -7.30 7.49 -2.88
C VAL A 52 -8.23 7.82 -1.71
N LEU A 53 -7.72 7.88 -0.47
CA LEU A 53 -8.51 8.29 0.70
C LEU A 53 -9.10 9.69 0.51
N ARG A 54 -8.28 10.67 0.09
CA ARG A 54 -8.75 12.03 -0.20
C ARG A 54 -9.83 12.06 -1.29
N LYS A 55 -9.71 11.21 -2.32
CA LYS A 55 -10.73 11.07 -3.37
C LYS A 55 -12.04 10.51 -2.78
N LYS A 56 -11.97 9.52 -1.90
CA LYS A 56 -13.15 8.93 -1.24
C LYS A 56 -13.83 9.94 -0.31
N THR A 57 -13.06 10.72 0.46
CA THR A 57 -13.60 11.82 1.27
C THR A 57 -14.32 12.86 0.41
N ARG A 58 -13.73 13.28 -0.73
CA ARG A 58 -14.36 14.23 -1.65
C ARG A 58 -15.68 13.70 -2.25
N LEU A 59 -15.78 12.38 -2.42
CA LEU A 59 -17.00 11.72 -2.92
C LEU A 59 -18.01 11.43 -1.81
N GLY A 60 -17.72 11.76 -0.55
CA GLY A 60 -18.61 11.51 0.59
C GLY A 60 -18.74 10.04 0.96
N VAL A 61 -17.80 9.18 0.53
CA VAL A 61 -17.81 7.74 0.85
C VAL A 61 -17.35 7.49 2.28
N ILE A 62 -16.40 8.30 2.75
CA ILE A 62 -15.84 8.30 4.11
C ILE A 62 -15.72 9.75 4.60
N THR A 63 -15.69 9.98 5.90
CA THR A 63 -15.43 11.30 6.47
C THR A 63 -13.95 11.67 6.42
N THR A 64 -13.63 12.92 6.76
CA THR A 64 -12.23 13.36 6.90
C THR A 64 -11.55 12.65 8.07
N GLU A 65 -12.28 12.43 9.16
CA GLU A 65 -11.80 11.76 10.36
C GLU A 65 -11.54 10.28 10.10
N GLU A 66 -12.43 9.59 9.38
CA GLU A 66 -12.22 8.21 8.94
C GLU A 66 -10.99 8.11 8.02
N ALA A 67 -10.86 9.01 7.04
CA ALA A 67 -9.71 9.03 6.14
C ALA A 67 -8.38 9.23 6.90
N GLN A 68 -8.37 10.11 7.91
CA GLN A 68 -7.21 10.32 8.77
C GLN A 68 -6.87 9.05 9.56
N GLY A 69 -7.86 8.41 10.20
CA GLY A 69 -7.65 7.17 10.94
C GLY A 69 -7.14 6.03 10.06
N PHE A 70 -7.71 5.85 8.87
CA PHE A 70 -7.23 4.83 7.92
C PHE A 70 -5.79 5.10 7.43
N PHE A 71 -5.41 6.36 7.27
CA PHE A 71 -4.05 6.71 6.88
C PHE A 71 -3.05 6.49 8.02
N GLU A 72 -3.43 6.79 9.26
CA GLU A 72 -2.65 6.49 10.45
C GLU A 72 -2.45 4.98 10.62
N ASP A 73 -3.53 4.19 10.52
CA ASP A 73 -3.48 2.73 10.56
C ASP A 73 -2.52 2.15 9.50
N PHE A 74 -2.51 2.73 8.30
CA PHE A 74 -1.59 2.34 7.23
C PHE A 74 -0.12 2.64 7.59
N CYS A 75 0.16 3.82 8.16
CA CYS A 75 1.50 4.23 8.55
C CYS A 75 2.10 3.39 9.69
N GLU A 76 1.25 2.80 10.55
CA GLU A 76 1.67 1.92 11.64
C GLU A 76 1.98 0.47 11.20
N LEU A 77 1.69 0.11 9.94
CA LEU A 77 2.00 -1.22 9.43
C LEU A 77 3.52 -1.40 9.21
N PRO A 78 4.06 -2.60 9.46
CA PRO A 78 5.49 -2.90 9.28
C PRO A 78 5.84 -3.08 7.80
N ILE A 79 5.74 -2.01 7.02
CA ILE A 79 5.99 -1.97 5.58
C ILE A 79 7.40 -1.44 5.32
N ASP A 80 8.20 -2.21 4.59
CA ASP A 80 9.46 -1.72 4.06
C ASP A 80 9.24 -1.05 2.70
N TYR A 81 9.45 0.25 2.64
CA TYR A 81 9.36 1.01 1.40
C TYR A 81 10.60 0.78 0.54
N ILE A 82 10.39 0.24 -0.66
CA ILE A 82 11.45 -0.01 -1.63
C ILE A 82 11.48 1.17 -2.60
N GLU A 83 12.63 1.85 -2.66
CA GLU A 83 12.92 2.82 -3.72
C GLU A 83 13.14 2.08 -5.05
N GLU A 84 12.68 2.66 -6.15
CA GLU A 84 13.15 2.21 -7.45
C GLU A 84 14.67 2.44 -7.48
N ASP A 85 15.44 1.36 -7.59
CA ASP A 85 16.85 1.47 -7.96
C ASP A 85 16.87 2.30 -9.25
N SER A 86 17.42 3.51 -9.15
CA SER A 86 17.64 4.38 -10.29
C SER A 86 18.70 3.73 -11.14
N HIS A 87 18.32 2.74 -11.95
CA HIS A 87 19.19 2.11 -12.92
C HIS A 87 19.63 3.22 -13.88
N PRO A 88 20.89 3.69 -13.84
CA PRO A 88 21.41 4.39 -15.00
C PRO A 88 21.52 3.34 -16.10
N ASP A 89 21.36 3.77 -17.35
CA ASP A 89 21.62 2.96 -18.55
C ASP A 89 20.47 2.08 -19.10
N LEU A 90 19.32 2.71 -19.38
CA LEU A 90 18.47 2.27 -20.51
C LEU A 90 18.55 3.18 -21.75
N PHE A 91 19.39 4.23 -21.73
CA PHE A 91 19.56 5.17 -22.85
C PHE A 91 21.01 5.38 -23.33
N THR A 92 21.97 4.57 -22.90
CA THR A 92 23.39 4.67 -23.31
C THR A 92 23.83 3.44 -24.10
N SER A 93 23.15 3.17 -25.22
CA SER A 93 23.71 2.36 -26.30
C SER A 93 23.15 2.85 -27.63
N GLY A 94 23.83 3.86 -28.17
CA GLY A 94 23.43 4.55 -29.40
C GLY A 94 24.35 5.71 -29.74
N LYS A 95 25.66 5.45 -29.80
CA LYS A 95 26.62 6.23 -30.58
C LYS A 95 27.60 5.30 -31.25
#